data_AF-A0A936W380-F1
#
_entry.id   AF-A0A936W380-F1
#
_cell.length_a   1.000
_cell.length_b   1.000
_cell.length_c   1.000
_cell.angle_alpha   90.00
_cell.angle_beta   90.00
_cell.angle_gamma   90.00
#
_symmetry.space_group_name_H-M   'P 1'
#
loop_
_entity.id
_entity.type
_entity.pdbx_description
1 polymer ?
#
loop_
_entity_poly.entity_id
_entity_poly.type
_entity_poly.pdbx_seq_one_letter_code
_entity_poly.pdbx_strand_id
1 'polypeptide(L)'
;MTAHKLLTPLLASIWLINGLVCKVLNLVPRHQEIVAVILGQEHAAILTKAIGFSEIAMAIWILSGKWPRLNAVSQIIVIATMNILEFILVPHLLLWGRLNLLFAVLLIVVIYYNEFHLRAHVTQQA
;
A
#
# COMPACT_ATOMS: atom_id res chain seq x y z
N MET A 1 3.02 2.41 25.33
CA MET A 1 2.93 1.73 24.01
C MET A 1 4.01 2.29 23.11
N THR A 2 4.96 1.47 22.65
CA THR A 2 6.02 1.95 21.74
C THR A 2 5.40 2.38 20.41
N ALA A 3 5.90 3.45 19.78
CA ALA A 3 5.38 3.96 18.51
C ALA A 3 5.31 2.87 17.41
N HIS A 4 6.21 1.89 17.43
CA HIS A 4 6.14 0.70 16.56
C HIS A 4 4.82 -0.09 16.70
N LYS A 5 4.37 -0.33 17.94
CA LYS A 5 3.13 -1.09 18.22
C LYS A 5 1.87 -0.32 17.80
N LEU A 6 1.97 1.00 17.63
CA LEU A 6 0.90 1.85 17.09
C LEU A 6 0.94 1.92 15.55
N LEU A 7 2.13 2.07 14.97
CA LEU A 7 2.29 2.23 13.53
C LEU A 7 1.97 0.96 12.75
N THR A 8 2.35 -0.22 13.25
CA THR A 8 2.10 -1.50 12.56
C THR A 8 0.62 -1.76 12.25
N PRO A 9 -0.32 -1.67 13.22
CA PRO A 9 -1.74 -1.84 12.90
C PRO A 9 -2.27 -0.71 12.00
N LEU A 10 -1.80 0.53 12.13
CA LEU A 10 -2.18 1.62 11.24
C LEU A 10 -1.77 1.35 9.78
N LEU A 11 -0.54 0.89 9.56
CA LEU A 11 -0.05 0.48 8.24
C LEU A 11 -0.89 -0.67 7.69
N ALA A 12 -1.17 -1.70 8.50
CA ALA A 12 -2.05 -2.79 8.08
C ALA A 12 -3.46 -2.31 7.71
N SER A 13 -4.03 -1.35 8.46
CA SER A 13 -5.33 -0.76 8.14
C SER A 13 -5.32 -0.02 6.81
N ILE A 14 -4.24 0.69 6.45
CA ILE A 14 -4.12 1.34 5.14
C ILE A 14 -4.24 0.31 4.00
N TRP A 15 -3.50 -0.80 4.10
CA TRP A 15 -3.57 -1.88 3.10
C TRP A 15 -4.93 -2.56 3.08
N LEU A 16 -5.53 -2.81 4.26
CA LEU A 16 -6.82 -3.47 4.37
C LEU A 16 -7.95 -2.60 3.79
N ILE A 17 -7.98 -1.31 4.11
CA ILE A 17 -9.01 -0.39 3.62
C ILE A 17 -8.87 -0.22 2.10
N ASN A 18 -7.66 0.01 1.59
CA ASN A 18 -7.45 0.13 0.14
C ASN A 18 -7.80 -1.17 -0.61
N GLY A 19 -7.36 -2.31 -0.09
CA GLY A 19 -7.62 -3.60 -0.72
C GLY A 19 -9.08 -4.00 -0.69
N LEU A 20 -9.67 -4.02 0.50
CA LEU A 20 -11.05 -4.48 0.69
C LEU A 20 -12.07 -3.45 0.23
N VAL A 21 -12.02 -2.24 0.78
CA VAL A 21 -13.06 -1.22 0.59
C VAL A 21 -12.92 -0.59 -0.80
N CYS A 22 -11.72 -0.13 -1.17
CA CYS A 22 -11.57 0.59 -2.42
C CYS A 22 -11.58 -0.33 -3.65
N LYS A 23 -10.96 -1.52 -3.58
CA LYS A 23 -10.76 -2.39 -4.75
C LYS A 23 -11.70 -3.59 -4.81
N VAL A 24 -11.77 -4.42 -3.76
CA VAL A 24 -12.60 -5.64 -3.78
C VAL A 24 -14.10 -5.31 -3.79
N LEU A 25 -14.52 -4.40 -2.90
CA LEU A 25 -15.90 -3.93 -2.81
C LEU A 25 -16.25 -2.84 -3.85
N ASN A 26 -15.25 -2.36 -4.58
CA ASN A 26 -15.39 -1.35 -5.65
C ASN A 26 -16.12 -0.06 -5.22
N LEU A 27 -15.98 0.37 -3.96
CA LEU A 27 -16.58 1.63 -3.47
C LEU A 27 -15.91 2.88 -4.06
N VAL A 28 -14.76 2.72 -4.74
CA VAL A 28 -14.02 3.82 -5.38
C VAL A 28 -13.71 3.44 -6.83
N PRO A 29 -14.64 3.68 -7.78
CA PRO A 29 -14.55 3.21 -9.17
C PRO A 29 -13.32 3.73 -9.93
N ARG A 30 -12.73 4.86 -9.48
CA ARG A 30 -11.44 5.37 -9.93
C ARG A 30 -10.36 4.28 -10.06
N HIS A 31 -10.27 3.34 -9.11
CA HIS A 31 -9.21 2.32 -9.16
C HIS A 31 -9.37 1.40 -10.37
N GLN A 32 -10.62 1.06 -10.71
CA GLN A 32 -10.91 0.31 -11.92
C GLN A 32 -10.55 1.11 -13.18
N GLU A 33 -10.82 2.42 -13.19
CA GLU A 33 -10.44 3.30 -14.32
C GLU A 33 -8.93 3.37 -14.51
N ILE A 34 -8.17 3.51 -13.43
CA ILE A 34 -6.70 3.47 -13.44
C ILE A 34 -6.22 2.15 -14.06
N VAL A 35 -6.71 1.02 -13.56
CA VAL A 35 -6.34 -0.30 -14.07
C VAL A 35 -6.77 -0.47 -15.53
N ALA A 36 -7.91 0.07 -15.92
CA ALA A 36 -8.41 -0.01 -17.28
C ALA A 36 -7.54 0.77 -18.28
N VAL A 37 -7.01 1.93 -17.87
CA VAL A 37 -6.08 2.71 -18.69
C VAL A 37 -4.72 2.01 -18.81
N ILE A 38 -4.23 1.39 -17.73
CA ILE A 38 -2.89 0.78 -17.69
C ILE A 38 -2.87 -0.62 -18.34
N LEU A 39 -3.86 -1.47 -18.04
CA LEU A 39 -3.89 -2.89 -18.41
C LEU A 39 -5.00 -3.27 -19.39
N GLY A 40 -5.83 -2.31 -19.80
CA GLY A 40 -6.93 -2.51 -20.74
C GLY A 40 -8.30 -2.69 -20.06
N GLN A 41 -9.35 -2.23 -20.75
CA GLN A 41 -10.72 -2.18 -20.24
C GLN A 41 -11.33 -3.57 -19.99
N GLU A 42 -11.01 -4.56 -20.82
CA GLU A 42 -11.67 -5.87 -20.84
C GLU A 42 -11.46 -6.67 -19.55
N HIS A 43 -10.31 -6.50 -18.89
CA HIS A 43 -9.97 -7.22 -17.65
C HIS A 43 -9.84 -6.31 -16.43
N ALA A 44 -10.16 -5.02 -16.56
CA ALA A 44 -9.94 -4.03 -15.51
C ALA A 44 -10.61 -4.40 -14.17
N ALA A 45 -11.85 -4.88 -14.21
CA ALA A 45 -12.59 -5.25 -13.01
C ALA A 45 -11.96 -6.45 -12.27
N ILE A 46 -11.55 -7.49 -13.01
CA ILE A 46 -10.94 -8.70 -12.43
C ILE A 46 -9.55 -8.37 -11.87
N LEU A 47 -8.75 -7.62 -12.64
CA LEU A 47 -7.40 -7.21 -12.22
C LEU A 47 -7.45 -6.28 -11.00
N THR A 48 -8.40 -5.34 -10.95
CA THR A 48 -8.59 -4.47 -9.77
C THR A 48 -8.89 -5.29 -8.53
N LYS A 49 -9.77 -6.30 -8.63
CA LYS A 49 -10.06 -7.21 -7.50
C LYS A 49 -8.84 -8.04 -7.12
N ALA A 50 -8.08 -8.56 -8.09
CA ALA A 50 -6.85 -9.31 -7.83
C ALA A 50 -5.80 -8.46 -7.08
N ILE A 51 -5.64 -7.19 -7.47
CA ILE A 51 -4.80 -6.23 -6.74
C ILE A 51 -5.36 -6.04 -5.33
N GLY A 52 -6.66 -5.85 -5.18
CA GLY A 52 -7.30 -5.68 -3.86
C GLY A 52 -7.08 -6.88 -2.92
N PHE A 53 -7.19 -8.11 -3.41
CA PHE A 53 -6.85 -9.31 -2.64
C PHE A 53 -5.38 -9.37 -2.25
N SER A 54 -4.48 -8.95 -3.15
CA SER A 54 -3.04 -8.88 -2.86
C SER A 54 -2.74 -7.88 -1.74
N GLU A 55 -3.47 -6.77 -1.68
CA GLU A 55 -3.35 -5.78 -0.59
C GLU A 55 -3.87 -6.31 0.75
N ILE A 56 -4.99 -7.06 0.74
CA ILE A 56 -5.49 -7.73 1.94
C ILE A 56 -4.45 -8.74 2.45
N ALA A 57 -3.84 -9.52 1.55
CA ALA A 57 -2.77 -10.45 1.92
C ALA A 57 -1.56 -9.72 2.53
N MET A 58 -1.20 -8.54 2.00
CA MET A 58 -0.17 -7.68 2.59
C MET A 58 -0.53 -7.23 4.00
N ALA A 59 -1.78 -6.81 4.25
CA ALA A 59 -2.25 -6.45 5.58
C ALA A 59 -2.15 -7.60 6.58
N ILE A 60 -2.54 -8.81 6.17
CA ILE A 60 -2.39 -10.03 6.99
C ILE A 60 -0.91 -10.30 7.28
N TRP A 61 -0.04 -10.14 6.28
CA TRP A 61 1.40 -10.34 6.46
C TRP A 61 2.00 -9.32 7.44
N ILE A 62 1.62 -8.05 7.37
CA ILE A 62 2.02 -7.01 8.34
C ILE A 62 1.62 -7.43 9.77
N LEU A 63 0.36 -7.82 9.97
CA LEU A 63 -0.16 -8.19 11.29
C LEU A 63 0.45 -9.50 11.83
N SER A 64 0.81 -10.43 10.94
CA SER A 64 1.46 -11.68 11.33
C SER A 64 2.85 -11.47 11.93
N GLY A 65 3.49 -10.34 11.65
CA GLY A 65 4.87 -10.05 12.09
C GLY A 65 5.94 -10.99 11.52
N LYS A 66 5.58 -11.85 10.54
CA LYS A 66 6.50 -12.81 9.93
C LYS A 66 7.39 -12.14 8.89
N TRP A 67 8.70 -12.40 8.91
CA TRP A 67 9.70 -11.81 7.99
C TRP A 67 9.50 -10.30 7.74
N PRO A 68 9.46 -9.48 8.80
CA PRO A 68 8.98 -8.10 8.71
C PRO A 68 9.88 -7.18 7.86
N ARG A 69 11.19 -7.45 7.79
CA ARG A 69 12.10 -6.76 6.84
C ARG A 69 11.69 -7.01 5.39
N LEU A 70 11.38 -8.26 5.03
CA LEU A 70 10.94 -8.61 3.68
C LEU A 70 9.56 -8.01 3.37
N ASN A 71 8.68 -8.00 4.37
CA ASN A 71 7.38 -7.35 4.25
C ASN A 71 7.53 -5.84 4.00
N ALA A 72 8.38 -5.14 4.77
CA ALA A 72 8.62 -3.71 4.59
C ALA A 72 9.22 -3.39 3.21
N VAL A 73 10.22 -4.16 2.76
CA VAL A 73 10.79 -4.00 1.40
C VAL A 73 9.73 -4.24 0.33
N SER A 74 8.92 -5.29 0.47
CA SER A 74 7.81 -5.57 -0.45
C SER A 74 6.80 -4.42 -0.49
N GLN A 75 6.40 -3.87 0.66
CA GLN A 75 5.50 -2.72 0.73
C GLN A 75 6.09 -1.50 -0.02
N ILE A 76 7.37 -1.19 0.21
CA ILE A 76 8.05 -0.07 -0.43
C ILE A 76 8.07 -0.25 -1.95
N ILE A 77 8.44 -1.44 -2.43
CA ILE A 77 8.49 -1.75 -3.87
C ILE A 77 7.11 -1.60 -4.50
N VAL A 78 6.07 -2.17 -3.88
CA VAL A 78 4.70 -2.10 -4.42
C VAL A 78 4.20 -0.66 -4.45
N ILE A 79 4.35 0.09 -3.35
CA ILE A 79 3.92 1.50 -3.27
C ILE A 79 4.65 2.36 -4.29
N ALA A 80 5.97 2.19 -4.42
CA ALA A 80 6.76 2.93 -5.40
C ALA A 80 6.33 2.58 -6.83
N THR A 81 6.20 1.30 -7.14
CA THR A 81 5.85 0.82 -8.49
C THR A 81 4.49 1.36 -8.92
N MET A 82 3.45 1.17 -8.10
CA MET A 82 2.10 1.62 -8.46
C MET A 82 2.01 3.14 -8.59
N ASN A 83 2.64 3.90 -7.68
CA ASN A 83 2.58 5.36 -7.75
C ASN A 83 3.39 5.94 -8.92
N ILE A 84 4.51 5.32 -9.30
CA ILE A 84 5.27 5.73 -10.50
C ILE A 84 4.42 5.48 -11.76
N LEU A 85 3.79 4.30 -11.88
CA LEU A 85 2.91 3.99 -13.00
C LEU A 85 1.73 4.98 -13.07
N GLU A 86 1.08 5.24 -11.94
CA GLU A 86 -0.04 6.18 -11.85
C GLU A 86 0.38 7.61 -12.21
N PHE A 87 1.55 8.05 -11.76
CA PHE A 87 2.08 9.39 -12.05
C PHE A 87 2.36 9.58 -13.55
N ILE A 88 2.91 8.58 -14.21
CA ILE A 88 3.28 8.66 -15.64
C ILE A 88 2.04 8.52 -16.53
N LEU A 89 1.17 7.54 -16.25
CA LEU A 89 0.12 7.11 -17.17
C LEU A 89 -1.23 7.79 -16.90
N VAL A 90 -1.58 8.06 -15.65
CA VAL A 90 -2.92 8.51 -15.25
C VAL A 90 -2.92 9.64 -14.24
N PRO A 91 -2.13 10.72 -14.44
CA PRO A 91 -2.04 11.81 -13.47
C PRO A 91 -3.35 12.56 -13.25
N HIS A 92 -4.31 12.45 -14.17
CA HIS A 92 -5.62 13.09 -14.08
C HIS A 92 -6.64 12.30 -13.24
N LEU A 93 -6.43 11.00 -13.03
CA LEU A 93 -7.29 10.15 -12.20
C LEU A 93 -6.85 10.14 -10.73
N LEU A 94 -5.64 10.61 -10.44
CA LEU A 94 -5.11 10.73 -9.08
C LEU A 94 -5.88 11.80 -8.29
N LEU A 95 -6.30 11.48 -7.06
CA LEU A 95 -7.04 12.40 -6.17
C LEU A 95 -6.39 13.78 -6.03
N TRP A 96 -5.07 13.79 -5.96
CA TRP A 96 -4.25 14.99 -5.76
C TRP A 96 -3.36 15.26 -6.98
N GLY A 97 -3.70 14.68 -8.13
CA GLY A 97 -2.86 14.69 -9.30
C GLY A 97 -1.43 14.23 -9.01
N ARG A 98 -0.45 15.01 -9.46
CA ARG A 98 0.99 14.76 -9.25
C ARG A 98 1.42 14.77 -7.78
N LEU A 99 0.66 15.39 -6.88
CA LEU A 99 0.99 15.41 -5.45
C LEU A 99 0.77 14.05 -4.78
N ASN A 100 0.08 13.10 -5.42
CA ASN A 100 -0.08 11.74 -4.89
C ASN A 100 1.28 11.06 -4.63
N LEU A 101 2.28 11.37 -5.47
CA LEU A 101 3.63 10.86 -5.31
C LEU A 101 4.29 11.32 -4.00
N LEU A 102 3.99 12.53 -3.52
CA LEU A 102 4.51 13.02 -2.24
C LEU A 102 3.97 12.20 -1.07
N PHE A 103 2.67 11.89 -1.07
CA PHE A 103 2.05 11.04 -0.05
C PHE A 103 2.63 9.62 -0.08
N ALA A 104 2.89 9.08 -1.28
CA ALA A 104 3.53 7.77 -1.43
C ALA A 104 4.95 7.76 -0.86
N VAL A 105 5.76 8.78 -1.16
CA VAL A 105 7.11 8.93 -0.60
C VAL A 105 7.06 9.04 0.92
N LEU A 106 6.15 9.85 1.48
CA LEU A 106 5.98 9.96 2.92
C LEU A 106 5.64 8.60 3.56
N LEU A 107 4.71 7.84 2.96
CA LEU A 107 4.34 6.50 3.44
C LEU A 107 5.53 5.53 3.39
N ILE A 108 6.33 5.55 2.32
CA ILE A 108 7.56 4.76 2.20
C ILE A 108 8.54 5.09 3.33
N VAL A 109 8.75 6.38 3.62
CA VAL A 109 9.62 6.82 4.72
C VAL A 109 9.11 6.31 6.06
N VAL A 110 7.79 6.38 6.30
CA VAL A 110 7.18 5.87 7.54
C VAL A 110 7.39 4.36 7.67
N ILE A 111 7.19 3.58 6.60
CA ILE A 111 7.40 2.12 6.61
C ILE A 111 8.87 1.79 6.89
N TYR A 112 9.79 2.46 6.20
CA TYR A 112 11.22 2.29 6.39
C TYR A 112 11.63 2.61 7.84
N TYR A 113 11.21 3.76 8.36
CA TYR A 113 11.56 4.17 9.72
C TYR A 113 10.95 3.23 10.78
N ASN A 114 9.71 2.77 10.57
CA ASN A 114 9.05 1.82 11.47
C ASN A 114 9.81 0.49 11.58
N GLU A 115 10.27 -0.07 10.45
CA GLU A 115 10.93 -1.39 10.44
C GLU A 115 12.42 -1.31 10.79
N PHE A 116 13.16 -0.33 10.26
CA PHE A 116 14.62 -0.31 10.39
C PHE A 116 15.11 0.43 11.64
N HIS A 117 14.37 1.45 12.12
CA HIS A 117 14.77 2.23 13.29
C HIS A 117 13.94 1.88 14.54
N LEU A 118 12.60 1.95 14.46
CA LEU A 118 11.78 1.74 15.65
C LEU A 118 11.77 0.28 16.14
N ARG A 119 11.73 -0.68 15.21
CA ARG A 119 11.72 -2.09 15.59
C ARG A 119 13.03 -2.54 16.24
N ALA A 120 14.17 -2.02 15.78
CA ALA A 120 15.48 -2.29 16.37
C ALA A 120 15.51 -1.94 17.88
N HIS A 121 14.90 -0.81 18.26
CA HIS A 121 14.78 -0.41 19.66
C HIS A 121 13.82 -1.30 20.47
N VAL A 122 12.74 -1.83 19.87
CA VAL A 122 11.83 -2.77 20.54
C VAL A 122 12.50 -4.11 20.81
N THR A 123 13.31 -4.61 19.87
CA THR A 123 14.04 -5.89 20.04
C THR A 123 15.18 -5.79 21.05
N GLN A 124 15.74 -4.59 21.31
CA GLN A 124 16.74 -4.37 22.36
C GLN A 124 16.14 -4.22 23.77
N GLN A 125 14.83 -3.97 23.88
CA GLN A 125 14.12 -3.76 25.15
C GLN A 125 13.31 -4.98 25.62
N ALA A 126 13.30 -6.07 24.85
CA ALA A 126 12.59 -7.31 25.15
C ALA A 126 13.59 -8.42 25.52
#